data_AF-A0A3B9G5L7-F1
#
_entry.id   AF-A0A3B9G5L7-F1
#
_cell.length_a   1.000
_cell.length_b   1.000
_cell.length_c   1.000
_cell.angle_alpha   90.00
_cell.angle_beta   90.00
_cell.angle_gamma   90.00
#
_symmetry.space_group_name_H-M   'P 1'
#
loop_
_entity.id
_entity.type
_entity.pdbx_description
1 polymer ?
#
loop_
_entity_poly.entity_id
_entity_poly.type
_entity_poly.pdbx_seq_one_letter_code
_entity_poly.pdbx_strand_id
1 'polypeptide(L)'
;MAEVLEEHGTDRWNFSHLPEVVVFAECRDDVVTVMKFANERGIPVTTRGAGVGYVGGCVPVEGGIALSVARMKSVVEIMPEDGVVVTQPGVILKDLQDAVSDLGWYYPPDPASLNECSIGGNLATNAGGPRCLKYGVTKNYVLGLEVVLASGEILHIGGRCHKNKTGFDLLHLFVGSEGMLGVITEATLRIIPHPQTRAMLTATFPEFVDAAAAVQALLNAGHLPSALEITDEFTLKAARAYLGENSLRPGKAHLIVEIDGRAKAVASELKELEEVINGVGALSIEFHADEEACEQVWQLRRDFSYSLRATGLTKLNEDIVVPRSKLVELAAFAAGLEE
;
A
#
# COMPACT_ATOMS: atom_id res chain seq x y z
N MET A 1 29.43 1.78 -12.02
CA MET A 1 28.72 2.62 -13.02
C MET A 1 27.68 1.80 -13.78
N ALA A 2 28.03 0.70 -14.45
CA ALA A 2 27.05 -0.18 -15.10
C ALA A 2 25.94 -0.68 -14.15
N GLU A 3 26.33 -1.16 -12.97
CA GLU A 3 25.39 -1.64 -11.92
C GLU A 3 24.37 -0.58 -11.48
N VAL A 4 24.78 0.70 -11.38
CA VAL A 4 23.89 1.79 -10.98
C VAL A 4 22.85 2.09 -12.06
N LEU A 5 23.25 2.04 -13.33
CA LEU A 5 22.31 2.23 -14.46
C LEU A 5 21.32 1.07 -14.55
N GLU A 6 21.78 -0.17 -14.32
CA GLU A 6 20.92 -1.36 -14.32
C GLU A 6 19.90 -1.33 -13.18
N GLU A 7 20.33 -1.02 -11.95
CA GLU A 7 19.45 -0.91 -10.78
C GLU A 7 18.38 0.17 -10.97
N HIS A 8 18.73 1.29 -11.61
CA HIS A 8 17.82 2.42 -11.84
C HIS A 8 17.08 2.31 -13.19
N GLY A 9 17.38 1.28 -13.97
CA GLY A 9 16.76 0.98 -15.24
C GLY A 9 15.68 -0.10 -15.17
N THR A 10 15.32 -0.59 -13.97
CA THR A 10 14.32 -1.66 -13.78
C THR A 10 13.31 -1.34 -12.67
N ASP A 11 12.17 -2.03 -12.68
CA ASP A 11 11.19 -2.05 -11.59
C ASP A 11 11.04 -3.45 -10.96
N ARG A 12 10.03 -3.63 -10.10
CA ARG A 12 9.76 -4.92 -9.43
C ARG A 12 9.07 -5.95 -10.34
N TRP A 13 8.45 -5.52 -11.43
CA TRP A 13 7.95 -6.40 -12.48
C TRP A 13 9.08 -6.95 -13.38
N ASN A 14 10.29 -6.41 -13.26
CA ASN A 14 11.47 -6.68 -14.10
C ASN A 14 11.32 -6.12 -15.53
N PHE A 15 10.47 -5.11 -15.72
CA PHE A 15 10.53 -4.32 -16.95
C PHE A 15 11.76 -3.43 -16.89
N SER A 16 12.53 -3.35 -17.97
CA SER A 16 13.80 -2.62 -17.95
C SER A 16 14.14 -1.86 -19.22
N HIS A 17 14.75 -0.69 -19.02
CA HIS A 17 15.39 0.15 -20.03
C HIS A 17 16.44 1.02 -19.34
N LEU A 18 17.64 1.16 -19.91
CA LEU A 18 18.73 1.88 -19.25
C LEU A 18 18.59 3.41 -19.43
N PRO A 19 18.83 4.21 -18.37
CA PRO A 19 19.06 5.65 -18.53
C PRO A 19 20.47 5.92 -19.07
N GLU A 20 20.73 7.12 -19.57
CA GLU A 20 22.09 7.57 -19.87
C GLU A 20 22.84 8.00 -18.60
N VAL A 21 22.11 8.52 -17.61
CA VAL A 21 22.67 8.97 -16.33
C VAL A 21 21.68 8.80 -15.19
N VAL A 22 22.21 8.50 -13.99
CA VAL A 22 21.45 8.56 -12.74
C VAL A 22 21.91 9.78 -11.95
N VAL A 23 20.95 10.58 -11.48
CA VAL A 23 21.21 11.68 -10.55
C VAL A 23 20.58 11.33 -9.21
N PHE A 24 21.37 11.42 -8.13
CA PHE A 24 20.91 11.24 -6.76
C PHE A 24 20.71 12.61 -6.13
N ALA A 25 19.46 13.07 -6.03
CA ALA A 25 19.14 14.31 -5.35
C ALA A 25 19.25 14.14 -3.83
N GLU A 26 19.94 15.06 -3.16
CA GLU A 26 20.08 15.10 -1.71
C GLU A 26 19.20 16.21 -1.11
N CYS A 27 18.83 17.21 -1.91
CA CYS A 27 17.90 18.26 -1.55
C CYS A 27 17.03 18.71 -2.74
N ARG A 28 16.02 19.55 -2.46
CA ARG A 28 15.15 20.16 -3.47
C ARG A 28 15.94 20.90 -4.55
N ASP A 29 17.01 21.60 -4.18
CA ASP A 29 17.74 22.45 -5.12
C ASP A 29 18.51 21.62 -6.16
N ASP A 30 18.88 20.38 -5.84
CA ASP A 30 19.41 19.41 -6.82
C ASP A 30 18.34 19.06 -7.86
N VAL A 31 17.11 18.78 -7.40
CA VAL A 31 15.96 18.51 -8.26
C VAL A 31 15.68 19.69 -9.18
N VAL A 32 15.63 20.91 -8.64
CA VAL A 32 15.47 22.15 -9.44
C VAL A 32 16.55 22.27 -10.51
N THR A 33 17.80 22.00 -10.16
CA THR A 33 18.94 22.07 -11.09
C THR A 33 18.80 21.07 -12.22
N VAL A 34 18.44 19.82 -11.91
CA VAL A 34 18.22 18.76 -12.91
C VAL A 34 17.06 19.11 -13.83
N MET A 35 15.91 19.50 -13.27
CA MET A 35 14.72 19.80 -14.07
C MET A 35 14.96 20.97 -15.03
N LYS A 36 15.62 22.04 -14.58
CA LYS A 36 16.00 23.16 -15.48
C LYS A 36 16.94 22.71 -16.59
N PHE A 37 18.00 21.98 -16.24
CA PHE A 37 18.97 21.47 -17.21
C PHE A 37 18.30 20.61 -18.29
N ALA A 38 17.44 19.68 -17.87
CA ALA A 38 16.74 18.75 -18.73
C ALA A 38 15.73 19.47 -19.63
N ASN A 39 14.94 20.39 -19.05
CA ASN A 39 13.92 21.15 -19.77
C ASN A 39 14.51 22.07 -20.85
N GLU A 40 15.63 22.72 -20.58
CA GLU A 40 16.36 23.53 -21.58
C GLU A 40 16.85 22.71 -22.79
N ARG A 41 17.06 21.40 -22.62
CA ARG A 41 17.69 20.51 -23.60
C ARG A 41 16.73 19.47 -24.17
N GLY A 42 15.48 19.43 -23.71
CA GLY A 42 14.51 18.40 -24.09
C GLY A 42 14.94 17.00 -23.68
N ILE A 43 15.66 16.84 -22.57
CA ILE A 43 16.10 15.53 -22.07
C ILE A 43 14.98 14.93 -21.19
N PRO A 44 14.52 13.69 -21.45
CA PRO A 44 13.55 13.01 -20.60
C PRO A 44 14.09 12.81 -19.18
N VAL A 45 13.22 13.00 -18.19
CA VAL A 45 13.51 12.73 -16.77
C VAL A 45 12.50 11.72 -16.23
N THR A 46 12.99 10.63 -15.69
CA THR A 46 12.19 9.63 -14.97
C THR A 46 12.49 9.72 -13.49
N THR A 47 11.51 10.13 -12.70
CA THR A 47 11.66 10.22 -11.24
C THR A 47 11.59 8.84 -10.61
N ARG A 48 12.46 8.56 -9.64
CA ARG A 48 12.53 7.27 -8.95
C ARG A 48 12.64 7.46 -7.44
N GLY A 49 11.72 6.83 -6.71
CA GLY A 49 11.83 6.61 -5.26
C GLY A 49 12.65 5.33 -4.98
N ALA A 50 12.06 4.39 -4.25
CA ALA A 50 12.69 3.10 -3.95
C ALA A 50 12.68 2.06 -5.09
N GLY A 51 11.96 2.31 -6.20
CA GLY A 51 11.97 1.42 -7.37
C GLY A 51 11.12 0.15 -7.25
N VAL A 52 10.21 0.07 -6.29
CA VAL A 52 9.38 -1.12 -6.02
C VAL A 52 8.00 -1.11 -6.70
N GLY A 53 7.80 -0.27 -7.71
CA GLY A 53 6.59 -0.27 -8.53
C GLY A 53 6.52 -1.49 -9.45
N TYR A 54 5.33 -1.80 -9.96
CA TYR A 54 5.04 -3.00 -10.76
C TYR A 54 4.54 -2.72 -12.19
N VAL A 55 4.51 -1.45 -12.61
CA VAL A 55 3.89 -1.02 -13.88
C VAL A 55 4.85 -0.27 -14.80
N GLY A 56 6.16 -0.35 -14.54
CA GLY A 56 7.17 0.35 -15.32
C GLY A 56 7.26 1.86 -15.08
N GLY A 57 6.45 2.45 -14.19
CA GLY A 57 6.38 3.90 -13.98
C GLY A 57 7.68 4.58 -13.50
N CYS A 58 8.65 3.80 -13.01
CA CYS A 58 9.98 4.29 -12.63
C CYS A 58 11.13 3.80 -13.55
N VAL A 59 10.76 3.26 -14.73
CA VAL A 59 11.70 2.79 -15.75
C VAL A 59 11.88 3.88 -16.80
N PRO A 60 13.13 4.28 -17.13
CA PRO A 60 13.40 5.33 -18.09
C PRO A 60 13.28 4.82 -19.53
N VAL A 61 12.04 4.62 -19.99
CA VAL A 61 11.71 4.02 -21.30
C VAL A 61 12.25 4.82 -22.49
N GLU A 62 12.42 6.13 -22.34
CA GLU A 62 13.02 7.02 -23.34
C GLU A 62 14.51 7.29 -23.07
N GLY A 63 15.15 6.54 -22.17
CA GLY A 63 16.51 6.83 -21.71
C GLY A 63 16.58 8.11 -20.87
N GLY A 64 17.56 8.97 -21.14
CA GLY A 64 17.69 10.25 -20.44
C GLY A 64 18.19 10.12 -19.00
N ILE A 65 17.57 10.90 -18.10
CA ILE A 65 17.96 11.03 -16.71
C ILE A 65 17.02 10.21 -15.82
N ALA A 66 17.56 9.24 -15.08
CA ALA A 66 16.88 8.69 -13.91
C ALA A 66 17.19 9.57 -12.69
N LEU A 67 16.18 10.29 -12.21
CA LEU A 67 16.28 11.17 -11.05
C LEU A 67 15.85 10.44 -9.78
N SER A 68 16.82 9.98 -9.00
CA SER A 68 16.59 9.31 -7.72
C SER A 68 16.43 10.33 -6.59
N VAL A 69 15.28 10.28 -5.90
CA VAL A 69 15.03 11.05 -4.67
C VAL A 69 15.31 10.22 -3.41
N ALA A 70 15.90 9.03 -3.56
CA ALA A 70 16.12 8.10 -2.48
C ALA A 70 17.05 8.63 -1.38
N ARG A 71 17.86 9.68 -1.61
CA ARG A 71 18.72 10.27 -0.58
C ARG A 71 18.04 11.38 0.23
N MET A 72 16.86 11.84 -0.18
CA MET A 72 16.04 12.79 0.58
C MET A 72 15.27 12.04 1.68
N LYS A 73 15.96 11.63 2.76
CA LYS A 73 15.45 10.70 3.79
C LYS A 73 15.10 11.34 5.13
N SER A 74 14.89 12.65 5.18
CA SER A 74 14.56 13.33 6.44
C SER A 74 13.06 13.29 6.73
N VAL A 75 12.70 12.83 7.93
CA VAL A 75 11.46 13.25 8.59
C VAL A 75 11.74 14.65 9.15
N VAL A 76 11.21 15.67 8.49
CA VAL A 76 11.54 17.08 8.72
C VAL A 76 10.97 17.55 10.06
N GLU A 77 9.72 17.19 10.35
CA GLU A 77 9.02 17.62 11.56
C GLU A 77 7.88 16.66 11.88
N ILE A 78 7.70 16.30 13.16
CA ILE A 78 6.47 15.63 13.64
C ILE A 78 5.79 16.56 14.63
N MET A 79 4.52 16.88 14.37
CA MET A 79 3.69 17.76 15.19
C MET A 79 2.47 17.00 15.72
N PRO A 80 2.61 16.29 16.86
CA PRO A 80 1.51 15.60 17.53
C PRO A 80 0.28 16.47 17.77
N GLU A 81 0.47 17.72 18.22
CA GLU A 81 -0.64 18.62 18.56
C GLU A 81 -1.52 18.96 17.35
N ASP A 82 -0.91 19.03 16.16
CA ASP A 82 -1.59 19.27 14.89
C ASP A 82 -2.04 17.97 14.20
N GLY A 83 -1.57 16.80 14.66
CA GLY A 83 -1.77 15.53 13.96
C GLY A 83 -1.14 15.54 12.57
N VAL A 84 0.09 16.05 12.46
CA VAL A 84 0.82 16.22 11.19
C VAL A 84 2.25 15.69 11.28
N VAL A 85 2.74 15.13 10.18
CA VAL A 85 4.17 14.87 9.93
C VAL A 85 4.60 15.47 8.61
N VAL A 86 5.76 16.13 8.58
CA VAL A 86 6.40 16.66 7.36
C VAL A 86 7.62 15.79 7.04
N THR A 87 7.72 15.32 5.81
CA THR A 87 8.72 14.33 5.42
C THR A 87 9.21 14.53 3.98
N GLN A 88 10.44 14.11 3.73
CA GLN A 88 11.03 14.06 2.40
C GLN A 88 10.61 12.79 1.65
N PRO A 89 10.63 12.79 0.30
CA PRO A 89 10.10 11.70 -0.53
C PRO A 89 10.87 10.38 -0.41
N GLY A 90 12.15 10.41 -0.03
CA GLY A 90 13.01 9.23 0.07
C GLY A 90 12.86 8.46 1.39
N VAL A 91 12.09 8.96 2.36
CA VAL A 91 11.81 8.26 3.62
C VAL A 91 11.08 6.95 3.33
N ILE A 92 11.55 5.84 3.91
CA ILE A 92 10.88 4.55 3.83
C ILE A 92 9.61 4.59 4.68
N LEU A 93 8.50 4.05 4.17
CA LEU A 93 7.21 4.14 4.82
C LEU A 93 7.23 3.54 6.23
N LYS A 94 7.88 2.38 6.41
CA LYS A 94 8.02 1.76 7.73
C LYS A 94 8.72 2.68 8.73
N ASP A 95 9.80 3.34 8.31
CA ASP A 95 10.56 4.26 9.17
C ASP A 95 9.68 5.47 9.58
N LEU A 96 8.86 5.99 8.66
CA LEU A 96 7.88 7.03 8.98
C LEU A 96 6.85 6.53 10.00
N GLN A 97 6.28 5.34 9.78
CA GLN A 97 5.30 4.74 10.67
C GLN A 97 5.86 4.53 12.08
N ASP A 98 7.10 4.06 12.20
CA ASP A 98 7.77 3.87 13.49
C ASP A 98 7.99 5.20 14.20
N ALA A 99 8.50 6.20 13.49
CA ALA A 99 8.76 7.52 14.07
C ALA A 99 7.49 8.19 14.64
N VAL A 100 6.33 8.00 14.00
CA VAL A 100 5.05 8.54 14.52
C VAL A 100 4.43 7.64 15.61
N SER A 101 4.63 6.32 15.51
CA SER A 101 4.15 5.34 16.49
C SER A 101 4.84 5.49 17.85
N ASP A 102 6.14 5.79 17.86
CA ASP A 102 6.90 6.11 19.08
C ASP A 102 6.31 7.28 19.88
N LEU A 103 5.51 8.13 19.23
CA LEU A 103 4.81 9.27 19.82
C LEU A 103 3.32 9.00 20.11
N GLY A 104 2.84 7.76 19.89
CA GLY A 104 1.44 7.36 20.06
C GLY A 104 0.53 7.71 18.88
N TRP A 105 1.09 8.02 17.72
CA TRP A 105 0.37 8.37 16.50
C TRP A 105 0.50 7.29 15.43
N TYR A 106 -0.31 7.40 14.39
CA TYR A 106 -0.42 6.37 13.37
C TYR A 106 -0.58 7.00 11.99
N TYR A 107 0.22 6.53 11.05
CA TYR A 107 0.09 6.79 9.61
C TYR A 107 -0.40 5.51 8.94
N PRO A 108 -1.70 5.38 8.60
CA PRO A 108 -2.30 4.08 8.28
C PRO A 108 -1.92 3.38 6.97
N PRO A 109 -1.65 4.08 5.84
CA PRO A 109 -1.38 3.40 4.57
C PRO A 109 -0.28 2.34 4.68
N ASP A 110 -0.53 1.15 4.14
CA ASP A 110 0.24 -0.07 4.37
C ASP A 110 0.42 -0.94 3.09
N PRO A 111 0.97 -0.41 1.99
CA PRO A 111 1.25 -1.21 0.79
C PRO A 111 2.09 -2.44 1.13
N ALA A 112 1.95 -3.51 0.34
CA ALA A 112 2.66 -4.77 0.57
C ALA A 112 4.19 -4.64 0.62
N SER A 113 4.75 -3.59 -0.01
CA SER A 113 6.16 -3.21 0.03
C SER A 113 6.52 -2.27 1.19
N LEU A 114 5.77 -2.27 2.29
CA LEU A 114 5.93 -1.37 3.45
C LEU A 114 7.38 -1.11 3.89
N ASN A 115 8.20 -2.17 3.94
CA ASN A 115 9.60 -2.11 4.38
C ASN A 115 10.58 -1.62 3.30
N GLU A 116 10.13 -1.46 2.06
CA GLU A 116 10.95 -1.08 0.90
C GLU A 116 10.47 0.22 0.24
N CYS A 117 9.16 0.50 0.25
CA CYS A 117 8.58 1.65 -0.45
C CYS A 117 8.89 2.98 0.23
N SER A 118 9.19 3.98 -0.59
CA SER A 118 9.43 5.36 -0.16
C SER A 118 8.14 6.19 -0.19
N ILE A 119 8.00 7.18 0.70
CA ILE A 119 6.84 8.08 0.76
C ILE A 119 6.54 8.77 -0.58
N GLY A 120 7.56 9.26 -1.28
CA GLY A 120 7.39 9.91 -2.59
C GLY A 120 6.80 8.95 -3.63
N GLY A 121 7.21 7.68 -3.60
CA GLY A 121 6.62 6.63 -4.43
C GLY A 121 5.15 6.39 -4.10
N ASN A 122 4.81 6.27 -2.81
CA ASN A 122 3.43 6.07 -2.37
C ASN A 122 2.52 7.24 -2.75
N LEU A 123 3.03 8.47 -2.66
CA LEU A 123 2.32 9.66 -3.12
C LEU A 123 2.13 9.64 -4.64
N ALA A 124 3.20 9.37 -5.40
CA ALA A 124 3.16 9.34 -6.86
C ALA A 124 2.20 8.27 -7.39
N THR A 125 2.06 7.13 -6.71
CA THR A 125 1.16 6.03 -7.14
C THR A 125 -0.18 6.01 -6.42
N ASN A 126 -0.43 6.94 -5.49
CA ASN A 126 -1.57 6.90 -4.57
C ASN A 126 -1.74 5.52 -3.91
N ALA A 127 -0.66 5.00 -3.32
CA ALA A 127 -0.59 3.64 -2.80
C ALA A 127 -1.71 3.35 -1.79
N GLY A 128 -2.32 2.18 -1.93
CA GLY A 128 -3.21 1.59 -0.95
C GLY A 128 -2.50 0.54 -0.10
N GLY A 129 -3.23 -0.49 0.29
CA GLY A 129 -2.78 -1.58 1.12
C GLY A 129 -3.98 -2.29 1.75
N PRO A 130 -3.77 -3.41 2.47
CA PRO A 130 -4.85 -4.15 3.10
C PRO A 130 -5.72 -3.29 4.03
N ARG A 131 -5.14 -2.29 4.70
CA ARG A 131 -5.87 -1.42 5.63
C ARG A 131 -6.68 -0.30 4.97
N CYS A 132 -6.66 -0.20 3.64
CA CYS A 132 -7.39 0.85 2.93
C CYS A 132 -8.91 0.78 3.11
N LEU A 133 -9.46 -0.38 3.49
CA LEU A 133 -10.89 -0.57 3.72
C LEU A 133 -11.44 0.42 4.76
N LYS A 134 -10.78 0.53 5.91
CA LYS A 134 -11.15 1.43 7.01
C LYS A 134 -10.51 2.80 6.86
N TYR A 135 -9.25 2.83 6.44
CA TYR A 135 -8.42 4.04 6.54
C TYR A 135 -8.33 4.84 5.24
N GLY A 136 -8.74 4.28 4.11
CA GLY A 136 -8.49 4.87 2.80
C GLY A 136 -7.06 4.67 2.34
N VAL A 137 -6.69 5.36 1.26
CA VAL A 137 -5.39 5.23 0.59
C VAL A 137 -4.52 6.46 0.85
N THR A 138 -3.31 6.49 0.30
CA THR A 138 -2.33 7.59 0.52
C THR A 138 -2.94 8.99 0.38
N LYS A 139 -3.73 9.27 -0.67
CA LYS A 139 -4.36 10.60 -0.85
C LYS A 139 -5.18 11.07 0.35
N ASN A 140 -5.81 10.17 1.11
CA ASN A 140 -6.63 10.53 2.26
C ASN A 140 -5.83 11.12 3.43
N TYR A 141 -4.49 11.00 3.39
CA TYR A 141 -3.56 11.49 4.39
C TYR A 141 -2.67 12.61 3.89
N VAL A 142 -2.83 13.11 2.66
CA VAL A 142 -2.02 14.21 2.16
C VAL A 142 -2.69 15.53 2.52
N LEU A 143 -1.95 16.44 3.16
CA LEU A 143 -2.43 17.79 3.49
C LEU A 143 -1.72 18.87 2.67
N GLY A 144 -0.45 18.65 2.31
CA GLY A 144 0.34 19.57 1.51
C GLY A 144 1.52 18.90 0.82
N LEU A 145 1.98 19.49 -0.29
CA LEU A 145 3.14 19.04 -1.06
C LEU A 145 4.00 20.25 -1.46
N GLU A 146 5.31 20.03 -1.48
CA GLU A 146 6.26 20.79 -2.28
C GLU A 146 6.61 19.96 -3.52
N VAL A 147 6.46 20.57 -4.70
CA VAL A 147 6.70 19.91 -5.99
C VAL A 147 7.60 20.79 -6.86
N VAL A 148 8.61 20.19 -7.49
CA VAL A 148 9.40 20.84 -8.54
C VAL A 148 8.80 20.46 -9.89
N LEU A 149 8.36 21.45 -10.66
CA LEU A 149 7.78 21.27 -11.99
C LEU A 149 8.86 21.01 -13.04
N ALA A 150 8.45 20.64 -14.26
CA ALA A 150 9.36 20.46 -15.38
C ALA A 150 10.18 21.74 -15.71
N SER A 151 9.60 22.93 -15.50
CA SER A 151 10.31 24.21 -15.64
C SER A 151 11.39 24.44 -14.56
N GLY A 152 11.41 23.62 -13.51
CA GLY A 152 12.20 23.83 -12.30
C GLY A 152 11.61 24.88 -11.35
N GLU A 153 10.39 25.37 -11.60
CA GLU A 153 9.65 26.16 -10.63
C GLU A 153 9.22 25.28 -9.46
N ILE A 154 9.24 25.88 -8.26
CA ILE A 154 8.81 25.23 -7.03
C ILE A 154 7.35 25.63 -6.80
N LEU A 155 6.49 24.62 -6.63
CA LEU A 155 5.09 24.76 -6.33
C LEU A 155 4.81 24.26 -4.92
N HIS A 156 4.24 25.11 -4.08
CA HIS A 156 3.68 24.74 -2.77
C HIS A 156 2.16 24.68 -2.87
N ILE A 157 1.57 23.53 -2.54
CA ILE A 157 0.12 23.29 -2.60
C ILE A 157 -0.36 22.63 -1.32
N GLY A 158 -1.58 22.98 -0.90
CA GLY A 158 -2.13 22.53 0.38
C GLY A 158 -1.51 23.25 1.57
N GLY A 159 -1.34 22.55 2.69
CA GLY A 159 -0.72 23.08 3.91
C GLY A 159 -0.99 22.18 5.11
N ARG A 160 -0.80 22.69 6.33
CA ARG A 160 -0.97 21.90 7.57
C ARG A 160 -2.42 21.72 8.02
N CYS A 161 -3.35 22.49 7.44
CA CYS A 161 -4.74 22.46 7.86
C CYS A 161 -5.45 21.20 7.36
N HIS A 162 -6.06 20.44 8.29
CA HIS A 162 -6.87 19.24 7.97
C HIS A 162 -8.10 19.57 7.12
N LYS A 163 -8.59 20.80 7.22
CA LYS A 163 -9.64 21.34 6.36
C LYS A 163 -9.07 22.52 5.59
N ASN A 164 -9.02 22.38 4.28
CA ASN A 164 -8.63 23.45 3.38
C ASN A 164 -9.69 23.62 2.29
N LYS A 165 -10.26 24.82 2.16
CA LYS A 165 -11.30 25.17 1.17
C LYS A 165 -10.97 26.44 0.39
N THR A 166 -9.69 26.80 0.31
CA THR A 166 -9.25 28.01 -0.38
C THR A 166 -8.74 27.66 -1.78
N GLY A 167 -9.62 27.75 -2.78
CA GLY A 167 -9.28 27.53 -4.18
C GLY A 167 -9.48 26.07 -4.64
N PHE A 168 -8.76 25.70 -5.70
CA PHE A 168 -8.83 24.35 -6.29
C PHE A 168 -8.03 23.33 -5.48
N ASP A 169 -8.49 22.09 -5.51
CA ASP A 169 -7.79 20.95 -4.95
C ASP A 169 -6.72 20.44 -5.91
N LEU A 170 -5.66 21.24 -6.10
CA LEU A 170 -4.54 20.89 -6.97
C LEU A 170 -3.64 19.81 -6.34
N LEU A 171 -3.68 19.67 -5.01
CA LEU A 171 -2.94 18.67 -4.25
C LEU A 171 -3.15 17.27 -4.81
N HIS A 172 -4.41 16.89 -4.98
CA HIS A 172 -4.78 15.55 -5.43
C HIS A 172 -4.56 15.30 -6.93
N LEU A 173 -4.17 16.32 -7.72
CA LEU A 173 -3.69 16.08 -9.09
C LEU A 173 -2.30 15.45 -9.09
N PHE A 174 -1.44 15.79 -8.12
CA PHE A 174 -0.08 15.25 -8.03
C PHE A 174 -0.03 13.87 -7.37
N VAL A 175 -0.98 13.57 -6.48
CA VAL A 175 -1.10 12.25 -5.83
C VAL A 175 -1.71 11.25 -6.83
N GLY A 176 -0.97 10.21 -7.20
CA GLY A 176 -1.35 9.30 -8.28
C GLY A 176 -0.94 9.78 -9.68
N SER A 177 -0.14 10.84 -9.79
CA SER A 177 0.35 11.34 -11.10
C SER A 177 1.53 10.55 -11.68
N GLU A 178 2.07 9.60 -10.92
CA GLU A 178 3.25 8.80 -11.27
C GLU A 178 4.48 9.64 -11.64
N GLY A 179 4.60 10.84 -11.07
CA GLY A 179 5.70 11.77 -11.33
C GLY A 179 5.59 12.53 -12.66
N MET A 180 4.50 12.34 -13.42
CA MET A 180 4.31 12.98 -14.73
C MET A 180 4.02 14.48 -14.65
N LEU A 181 3.55 14.97 -13.49
CA LEU A 181 3.23 16.39 -13.29
C LEU A 181 4.34 17.17 -12.57
N GLY A 182 5.32 16.48 -12.00
CA GLY A 182 6.43 17.09 -11.25
C GLY A 182 7.03 16.14 -10.22
N VAL A 183 8.14 16.58 -9.63
CA VAL A 183 8.91 15.82 -8.64
C VAL A 183 8.53 16.29 -7.24
N ILE A 184 7.93 15.40 -6.44
CA ILE A 184 7.61 15.69 -5.03
C ILE A 184 8.91 15.77 -4.23
N THR A 185 9.15 16.87 -3.52
CA THR A 185 10.37 17.10 -2.72
C THR A 185 10.11 17.19 -1.21
N GLU A 186 8.87 17.47 -0.80
CA GLU A 186 8.42 17.43 0.59
C GLU A 186 6.92 17.13 0.64
N ALA A 187 6.47 16.42 1.67
CA ALA A 187 5.06 16.14 1.91
C ALA A 187 4.68 16.46 3.36
N THR A 188 3.56 17.14 3.52
CA THR A 188 2.86 17.32 4.79
C THR A 188 1.72 16.30 4.85
N LEU A 189 1.82 15.35 5.77
CA LEU A 189 0.92 14.23 5.91
C LEU A 189 0.15 14.29 7.23
N ARG A 190 -1.12 13.89 7.18
CA ARG A 190 -1.97 13.68 8.34
C ARG A 190 -1.56 12.41 9.07
N ILE A 191 -1.52 12.47 10.39
CA ILE A 191 -1.47 11.30 11.29
C ILE A 191 -2.70 11.27 12.18
N ILE A 192 -3.06 10.09 12.65
CA ILE A 192 -4.22 9.86 13.52
C ILE A 192 -3.79 9.19 14.83
N PRO A 193 -4.61 9.24 15.89
CA PRO A 193 -4.29 8.51 17.12
C PRO A 193 -4.10 7.01 16.84
N HIS A 194 -3.07 6.41 17.42
CA HIS A 194 -2.83 4.98 17.27
C HIS A 194 -3.98 4.18 17.91
N PRO A 195 -4.56 3.17 17.22
CA PRO A 195 -5.55 2.28 17.81
C PRO A 195 -4.98 1.60 19.07
N GLN A 196 -5.76 1.53 20.15
CA GLN A 196 -5.29 0.95 21.41
C GLN A 196 -5.08 -0.58 21.31
N THR A 197 -5.90 -1.23 20.49
CA THR A 197 -5.98 -2.68 20.39
C THR A 197 -6.31 -3.05 18.95
N ARG A 198 -5.66 -4.09 18.44
CA ARG A 198 -6.07 -4.81 17.23
C ARG A 198 -6.32 -6.27 17.57
N ALA A 199 -7.21 -6.91 16.84
CA ALA A 199 -7.47 -8.34 16.90
C ALA A 199 -7.89 -8.83 15.53
N MET A 200 -7.73 -10.13 15.30
CA MET A 200 -8.21 -10.79 14.10
C MET A 200 -9.07 -11.99 14.42
N LEU A 201 -9.86 -12.35 13.42
CA LEU A 201 -10.34 -13.71 13.28
C LEU A 201 -10.04 -14.19 11.86
N THR A 202 -9.80 -15.48 11.72
CA THR A 202 -9.73 -16.15 10.43
C THR A 202 -10.87 -17.15 10.31
N ALA A 203 -11.30 -17.43 9.09
CA ALA A 203 -12.34 -18.42 8.85
C ALA A 203 -12.07 -19.19 7.55
N THR A 204 -12.47 -20.47 7.51
CA THR A 204 -12.44 -21.27 6.29
C THR A 204 -13.84 -21.57 5.78
N PHE A 205 -13.98 -21.71 4.46
CA PHE A 205 -15.26 -21.96 3.81
C PHE A 205 -15.23 -23.14 2.84
N PRO A 206 -16.39 -23.74 2.54
CA PRO A 206 -16.53 -24.81 1.55
C PRO A 206 -16.14 -24.38 0.14
N GLU A 207 -16.51 -23.17 -0.28
CA GLU A 207 -16.20 -22.62 -1.61
C GLU A 207 -15.72 -21.16 -1.54
N PHE A 208 -15.00 -20.69 -2.58
CA PHE A 208 -14.48 -19.31 -2.64
C PHE A 208 -15.58 -18.24 -2.67
N VAL A 209 -16.70 -18.55 -3.31
CA VAL A 209 -17.88 -17.68 -3.37
C VAL A 209 -18.47 -17.42 -1.97
N ASP A 210 -18.38 -18.39 -1.04
CA ASP A 210 -18.88 -18.24 0.33
C ASP A 210 -18.04 -17.25 1.13
N ALA A 211 -16.72 -17.26 0.96
CA ALA A 211 -15.83 -16.28 1.58
C ALA A 211 -16.11 -14.85 1.08
N ALA A 212 -16.37 -14.69 -0.23
CA ALA A 212 -16.80 -13.41 -0.79
C ALA A 212 -18.20 -12.98 -0.27
N ALA A 213 -19.12 -13.92 -0.08
CA ALA A 213 -20.42 -13.65 0.53
C ALA A 213 -20.29 -13.22 2.01
N ALA A 214 -19.35 -13.79 2.75
CA ALA A 214 -19.04 -13.39 4.12
C ALA A 214 -18.54 -11.94 4.19
N VAL A 215 -17.64 -11.53 3.28
CA VAL A 215 -17.22 -10.12 3.16
C VAL A 215 -18.42 -9.20 2.97
N GLN A 216 -19.32 -9.54 2.06
CA GLN A 216 -20.52 -8.72 1.81
C GLN A 216 -21.48 -8.70 3.01
N ALA A 217 -21.65 -9.82 3.71
CA ALA A 217 -22.49 -9.93 4.90
C ALA A 217 -21.96 -9.07 6.05
N LEU A 218 -20.66 -9.10 6.32
CA LEU A 218 -20.01 -8.28 7.35
C LEU A 218 -20.22 -6.78 7.09
N LEU A 219 -19.99 -6.35 5.85
CA LEU A 219 -20.18 -4.95 5.46
C LEU A 219 -21.66 -4.52 5.53
N ASN A 220 -22.59 -5.40 5.14
CA ASN A 220 -24.04 -5.12 5.20
C ASN A 220 -24.57 -5.07 6.64
N ALA A 221 -23.93 -5.80 7.57
CA ALA A 221 -24.21 -5.71 9.00
C ALA A 221 -23.68 -4.42 9.65
N GLY A 222 -22.94 -3.60 8.91
CA GLY A 222 -22.44 -2.30 9.36
C GLY A 222 -21.02 -2.33 9.94
N HIS A 223 -20.32 -3.46 9.85
CA HIS A 223 -18.92 -3.56 10.24
C HIS A 223 -18.01 -2.91 9.19
N LEU A 224 -16.95 -2.26 9.66
CA LEU A 224 -15.88 -1.74 8.81
C LEU A 224 -14.52 -2.16 9.38
N PRO A 225 -14.13 -3.44 9.15
CA PRO A 225 -12.86 -3.96 9.63
C PRO A 225 -11.67 -3.16 9.06
N SER A 226 -10.55 -3.14 9.79
CA SER A 226 -9.32 -2.52 9.31
C SER A 226 -8.82 -3.24 8.06
N ALA A 227 -8.87 -4.57 8.01
CA ALA A 227 -8.57 -5.36 6.82
C ALA A 227 -9.58 -6.50 6.60
N LEU A 228 -9.84 -6.82 5.32
CA LEU A 228 -10.64 -7.96 4.88
C LEU A 228 -9.97 -8.60 3.66
N GLU A 229 -9.43 -9.80 3.82
CA GLU A 229 -8.73 -10.52 2.76
C GLU A 229 -9.35 -11.90 2.55
N ILE A 230 -9.58 -12.30 1.31
CA ILE A 230 -10.02 -13.66 0.95
C ILE A 230 -8.97 -14.35 0.09
N THR A 231 -8.91 -15.68 0.18
CA THR A 231 -7.94 -16.50 -0.56
C THR A 231 -8.59 -17.79 -1.05
N ASP A 232 -8.26 -18.19 -2.28
CA ASP A 232 -8.84 -19.30 -3.03
C ASP A 232 -8.21 -20.67 -2.73
N GLU A 233 -8.78 -21.73 -3.32
CA GLU A 233 -8.36 -23.09 -3.05
C GLU A 233 -6.95 -23.36 -3.58
N PHE A 234 -6.62 -22.83 -4.76
CA PHE A 234 -5.33 -23.01 -5.39
C PHE A 234 -4.21 -22.46 -4.51
N THR A 235 -4.36 -21.23 -4.02
CA THR A 235 -3.39 -20.59 -3.13
C THR A 235 -3.27 -21.33 -1.81
N LEU A 236 -4.38 -21.79 -1.22
CA LEU A 236 -4.36 -22.56 0.03
C LEU A 236 -3.66 -23.91 -0.14
N LYS A 237 -3.87 -24.61 -1.27
CA LYS A 237 -3.13 -25.84 -1.60
C LYS A 237 -1.63 -25.59 -1.74
N ALA A 238 -1.25 -24.53 -2.46
CA ALA A 238 0.15 -24.13 -2.59
C ALA A 238 0.78 -23.79 -1.23
N ALA A 239 0.05 -23.06 -0.37
CA ALA A 239 0.49 -22.71 0.98
C ALA A 239 0.69 -23.95 1.85
N ARG A 240 -0.24 -24.91 1.87
CA ARG A 240 -0.10 -26.19 2.60
C ARG A 240 1.10 -27.00 2.11
N ALA A 241 1.34 -27.06 0.80
CA ALA A 241 2.50 -27.75 0.24
C ALA A 241 3.83 -27.07 0.62
N TYR A 242 3.85 -25.74 0.71
CA TYR A 242 5.05 -24.95 1.01
C TYR A 242 5.38 -24.87 2.52
N LEU A 243 4.37 -24.67 3.36
CA LEU A 243 4.49 -24.44 4.81
C LEU A 243 4.24 -25.71 5.65
N GLY A 244 3.66 -26.75 5.06
CA GLY A 244 3.25 -27.99 5.71
C GLY A 244 1.73 -28.15 5.80
N GLU A 245 1.26 -29.41 5.75
CA GLU A 245 -0.16 -29.76 5.60
C GLU A 245 -1.08 -29.15 6.67
N ASN A 246 -0.57 -28.96 7.90
CA ASN A 246 -1.32 -28.44 9.03
C ASN A 246 -1.18 -26.92 9.23
N SER A 247 -0.58 -26.19 8.28
CA SER A 247 -0.40 -24.73 8.36
C SER A 247 -1.73 -23.96 8.31
N LEU A 248 -2.79 -24.58 7.77
CA LEU A 248 -4.10 -23.98 7.56
C LEU A 248 -5.19 -25.02 7.86
N ARG A 249 -6.31 -24.57 8.43
CA ARG A 249 -7.50 -25.42 8.62
C ARG A 249 -8.05 -25.93 7.27
N PRO A 250 -8.74 -27.08 7.25
CA PRO A 250 -9.41 -27.56 6.04
C PRO A 250 -10.45 -26.57 5.51
N GLY A 251 -10.60 -26.54 4.19
CA GLY A 251 -11.47 -25.63 3.46
C GLY A 251 -10.86 -25.23 2.12
N LYS A 252 -11.72 -24.77 1.21
CA LYS A 252 -11.32 -24.30 -0.12
C LYS A 252 -11.19 -22.80 -0.22
N ALA A 253 -11.60 -22.07 0.82
CA ALA A 253 -11.37 -20.64 0.89
C ALA A 253 -11.05 -20.22 2.31
N HIS A 254 -10.35 -19.10 2.43
CA HIS A 254 -9.91 -18.53 3.69
C HIS A 254 -10.26 -17.04 3.73
N LEU A 255 -10.75 -16.58 4.86
CA LEU A 255 -11.05 -15.17 5.16
C LEU A 255 -10.16 -14.73 6.32
N ILE A 256 -9.57 -13.55 6.20
CA ILE A 256 -8.93 -12.82 7.30
C ILE A 256 -9.75 -11.57 7.56
N VAL A 257 -10.11 -11.34 8.82
CA VAL A 257 -10.74 -10.10 9.28
C VAL A 257 -9.87 -9.51 10.37
N GLU A 258 -9.31 -8.33 10.12
CA GLU A 258 -8.63 -7.53 11.15
C GLU A 258 -9.55 -6.40 11.59
N ILE A 259 -9.68 -6.21 12.91
CA ILE A 259 -10.32 -5.02 13.48
C ILE A 259 -9.36 -4.34 14.46
N ASP A 260 -9.53 -3.03 14.60
CA ASP A 260 -8.76 -2.23 15.54
C ASP A 260 -9.62 -1.13 16.19
N GLY A 261 -9.18 -0.66 17.35
CA GLY A 261 -9.85 0.42 18.07
C GLY A 261 -9.62 0.37 19.57
N ARG A 262 -10.65 0.71 20.33
CA ARG A 262 -10.62 0.61 21.80
C ARG A 262 -10.90 -0.84 22.20
N ALA A 263 -10.21 -1.32 23.24
CA ALA A 263 -10.29 -2.72 23.68
C ALA A 263 -11.73 -3.25 23.85
N LYS A 264 -12.63 -2.47 24.46
CA LYS A 264 -14.04 -2.87 24.64
C LYS A 264 -14.84 -2.96 23.34
N ALA A 265 -14.55 -2.08 22.38
CA ALA A 265 -15.23 -2.08 21.09
C ALA A 265 -14.76 -3.29 20.27
N VAL A 266 -13.44 -3.52 20.20
CA VAL A 266 -12.84 -4.69 19.54
C VAL A 266 -13.41 -6.00 20.12
N ALA A 267 -13.47 -6.14 21.45
CA ALA A 267 -14.00 -7.35 22.08
C ALA A 267 -15.50 -7.58 21.83
N SER A 268 -16.30 -6.53 21.65
CA SER A 268 -17.72 -6.65 21.27
C SER A 268 -17.85 -7.04 19.81
N GLU A 269 -17.13 -6.33 18.93
CA GLU A 269 -17.18 -6.50 17.49
C GLU A 269 -16.72 -7.90 17.07
N LEU A 270 -15.70 -8.50 17.71
CA LEU A 270 -15.28 -9.88 17.43
C LEU A 270 -16.43 -10.90 17.56
N LYS A 271 -17.33 -10.72 18.54
CA LYS A 271 -18.47 -11.63 18.75
C LYS A 271 -19.52 -11.45 17.66
N GLU A 272 -19.79 -10.20 17.29
CA GLU A 272 -20.74 -9.87 16.22
C GLU A 272 -20.23 -10.39 14.86
N LEU A 273 -18.93 -10.27 14.58
CA LEU A 273 -18.31 -10.82 13.38
C LEU A 273 -18.38 -12.35 13.34
N GLU A 274 -18.13 -13.03 14.46
CA GLU A 274 -18.28 -14.48 14.58
C GLU A 274 -19.70 -14.94 14.24
N GLU A 275 -20.72 -14.26 14.78
CA GLU A 275 -22.13 -14.56 14.52
C GLU A 275 -22.47 -14.41 13.03
N VAL A 276 -22.01 -13.33 12.39
CA VAL A 276 -22.23 -13.10 10.95
C VAL A 276 -21.54 -14.16 10.10
N ILE A 277 -20.28 -14.49 10.41
CA ILE A 277 -19.48 -15.46 9.64
C ILE A 277 -20.04 -16.88 9.76
N ASN A 278 -20.47 -17.28 10.97
CA ASN A 278 -21.17 -18.54 11.18
C ASN A 278 -22.48 -18.59 10.39
N GLY A 279 -23.22 -17.47 10.30
CA GLY A 279 -24.44 -17.36 9.53
C GLY A 279 -24.27 -17.59 8.02
N VAL A 280 -23.06 -17.42 7.49
CA VAL A 280 -22.72 -17.66 6.07
C VAL A 280 -22.18 -19.08 5.83
N GLY A 281 -21.98 -19.89 6.88
CA GLY A 281 -21.59 -21.29 6.75
C GLY A 281 -20.08 -21.54 6.80
N ALA A 282 -19.34 -20.76 7.60
CA ALA A 282 -17.94 -21.05 7.88
C ALA A 282 -17.74 -22.47 8.45
N LEU A 283 -16.68 -23.15 8.00
CA LEU A 283 -16.29 -24.48 8.46
C LEU A 283 -15.52 -24.43 9.77
N SER A 284 -14.72 -23.39 9.95
CA SER A 284 -13.96 -23.12 11.17
C SER A 284 -13.71 -21.63 11.31
N ILE A 285 -13.58 -21.17 12.55
CA ILE A 285 -13.19 -19.80 12.91
C ILE A 285 -12.08 -19.88 13.96
N GLU A 286 -11.03 -19.09 13.80
CA GLU A 286 -9.94 -18.96 14.77
C GLU A 286 -9.80 -17.49 15.19
N PHE A 287 -9.48 -17.26 16.46
CA PHE A 287 -9.35 -15.92 17.04
C PHE A 287 -7.89 -15.61 17.38
N HIS A 288 -7.49 -14.37 17.11
CA HIS A 288 -6.13 -13.88 17.32
C HIS A 288 -6.22 -12.54 18.07
N ALA A 289 -6.03 -12.58 19.40
CA ALA A 289 -6.39 -11.47 20.29
C ALA A 289 -5.24 -10.51 20.62
N ASP A 290 -4.01 -10.82 20.21
CA ASP A 290 -2.81 -10.04 20.52
C ASP A 290 -1.97 -9.75 19.27
N GLU A 291 -0.99 -8.86 19.44
CA GLU A 291 -0.13 -8.36 18.38
C GLU A 291 0.63 -9.49 17.66
N GLU A 292 1.16 -10.44 18.43
CA GLU A 292 1.96 -11.56 17.94
C GLU A 292 1.09 -12.52 17.12
N ALA A 293 -0.08 -12.88 17.62
CA ALA A 293 -1.04 -13.73 16.91
C ALA A 293 -1.55 -13.06 15.62
N CYS A 294 -1.81 -11.75 15.65
CA CYS A 294 -2.17 -11.00 14.44
C CYS A 294 -1.03 -10.99 13.41
N GLU A 295 0.23 -10.84 13.87
CA GLU A 295 1.38 -10.85 12.98
C GLU A 295 1.63 -12.23 12.35
N GLN A 296 1.35 -13.32 13.06
CA GLN A 296 1.39 -14.68 12.50
C GLN A 296 0.40 -14.85 11.34
N VAL A 297 -0.81 -14.29 11.46
CA VAL A 297 -1.80 -14.28 10.38
C VAL A 297 -1.32 -13.44 9.19
N TRP A 298 -0.75 -12.26 9.44
CA TRP A 298 -0.16 -11.44 8.37
C TRP A 298 1.03 -12.13 7.69
N GLN A 299 1.86 -12.83 8.45
CA GLN A 299 2.98 -13.59 7.91
C GLN A 299 2.48 -14.70 6.99
N LEU A 300 1.48 -15.47 7.41
CA LEU A 300 0.82 -16.47 6.58
C LEU A 300 0.27 -15.86 5.28
N ARG A 301 -0.39 -14.69 5.36
CA ARG A 301 -0.89 -13.97 4.18
C ARG A 301 0.23 -13.51 3.23
N ARG A 302 1.40 -13.13 3.75
CA ARG A 302 2.59 -12.81 2.93
C ARG A 302 3.16 -14.08 2.29
N ASP A 303 3.18 -15.18 3.02
CA ASP A 303 3.67 -16.48 2.55
C ASP A 303 2.87 -17.06 1.40
N PHE A 304 1.60 -16.66 1.21
CA PHE A 304 0.82 -17.00 0.02
C PHE A 304 1.50 -16.57 -1.29
N SER A 305 2.17 -15.41 -1.31
CA SER A 305 2.89 -14.98 -2.51
C SER A 305 4.13 -15.85 -2.77
N TYR A 306 4.83 -16.25 -1.70
CA TYR A 306 6.00 -17.13 -1.80
C TYR A 306 5.61 -18.57 -2.18
N SER A 307 4.49 -19.07 -1.65
CA SER A 307 3.99 -20.41 -1.97
C SER A 307 3.55 -20.51 -3.43
N LEU A 308 2.85 -19.50 -3.95
CA LEU A 308 2.51 -19.43 -5.37
C LEU A 308 3.76 -19.42 -6.25
N ARG A 309 4.80 -18.67 -5.87
CA ARG A 309 6.09 -18.67 -6.59
C ARG A 309 6.78 -20.04 -6.55
N ALA A 310 6.69 -20.76 -5.42
CA ALA A 310 7.28 -22.08 -5.24
C ALA A 310 6.65 -23.16 -6.14
N THR A 311 5.44 -22.94 -6.67
CA THR A 311 4.82 -23.85 -7.66
C THR A 311 5.59 -23.92 -8.99
N GLY A 312 6.43 -22.92 -9.28
CA GLY A 312 7.15 -22.81 -10.55
C GLY A 312 6.29 -22.33 -11.72
N LEU A 313 5.01 -22.04 -11.50
CA LEU A 313 4.13 -21.49 -12.52
C LEU A 313 4.48 -20.02 -12.82
N THR A 314 4.24 -19.61 -14.06
CA THR A 314 4.27 -18.20 -14.43
C THR A 314 3.04 -17.52 -13.89
N LYS A 315 3.23 -16.61 -12.92
CA LYS A 315 2.16 -15.79 -12.36
C LYS A 315 1.99 -14.53 -13.20
N LEU A 316 0.82 -14.38 -13.82
CA LEU A 316 0.36 -13.09 -14.35
C LEU A 316 -0.41 -12.39 -13.23
N ASN A 317 0.04 -11.18 -12.86
CA ASN A 317 -0.64 -10.40 -11.83
C ASN A 317 -1.66 -9.48 -12.50
N GLU A 318 -2.90 -9.54 -12.03
CA GLU A 318 -3.95 -8.59 -12.37
C GLU A 318 -4.39 -7.90 -11.06
N ASP A 319 -4.38 -6.57 -11.06
CA ASP A 319 -4.84 -5.75 -9.93
C ASP A 319 -6.06 -4.94 -10.38
N ILE A 320 -7.24 -5.39 -9.94
CA ILE A 320 -8.52 -4.90 -10.45
C ILE A 320 -9.45 -4.48 -9.30
N VAL A 321 -10.41 -3.63 -9.64
CA VAL A 321 -11.45 -3.19 -8.72
C VAL A 321 -12.83 -3.37 -9.33
N VAL A 322 -13.78 -3.80 -8.50
CA VAL A 322 -15.21 -3.85 -8.82
C VAL A 322 -15.99 -3.13 -7.72
N PRO A 323 -17.22 -2.64 -7.99
CA PRO A 323 -18.11 -2.21 -6.91
C PRO A 323 -18.28 -3.33 -5.88
N ARG A 324 -18.34 -3.00 -4.58
CA ARG A 324 -18.42 -4.01 -3.51
C ARG A 324 -19.55 -5.03 -3.73
N SER A 325 -20.70 -4.57 -4.22
CA SER A 325 -21.85 -5.40 -4.58
C SER A 325 -21.59 -6.44 -5.67
N LYS A 326 -20.43 -6.40 -6.33
CA LYS A 326 -20.01 -7.29 -7.40
C LYS A 326 -18.89 -8.25 -6.98
N LEU A 327 -18.46 -8.23 -5.71
CA LEU A 327 -17.40 -9.12 -5.22
C LEU A 327 -17.75 -10.61 -5.37
N VAL A 328 -18.99 -10.99 -5.07
CA VAL A 328 -19.45 -12.38 -5.23
C VAL A 328 -19.49 -12.79 -6.71
N GLU A 329 -19.94 -11.89 -7.59
CA GLU A 329 -19.92 -12.12 -9.05
C GLU A 329 -18.50 -12.28 -9.58
N LEU A 330 -17.55 -11.46 -9.09
CA LEU A 330 -16.14 -11.57 -9.44
C LEU A 330 -15.53 -12.89 -8.94
N ALA A 331 -15.83 -13.30 -7.71
CA ALA A 331 -15.34 -14.56 -7.15
C ALA A 331 -15.86 -15.76 -7.95
N ALA A 332 -17.13 -15.75 -8.35
CA ALA A 332 -17.71 -16.78 -9.20
C ALA A 332 -17.10 -16.79 -10.61
N PHE A 333 -16.89 -15.62 -11.20
CA PHE A 333 -16.21 -15.49 -12.50
C PHE A 333 -14.79 -16.06 -12.44
N ALA A 334 -14.00 -15.68 -11.43
CA ALA A 334 -12.63 -16.16 -11.26
C ALA A 334 -12.57 -17.68 -11.05
N ALA A 335 -13.45 -18.25 -10.23
CA ALA A 335 -13.55 -19.70 -10.04
C ALA A 335 -13.84 -20.43 -11.37
N GLY A 336 -14.67 -19.85 -12.24
CA GLY A 336 -14.96 -20.41 -13.57
C GLY A 336 -13.80 -20.31 -14.57
N LEU A 337 -12.73 -19.58 -14.28
CA LEU A 337 -11.51 -19.55 -15.12
C LEU A 337 -10.57 -20.73 -14.82
N GLU A 338 -10.77 -21.43 -13.70
CA GLU A 338 -9.98 -22.60 -13.32
C GLU A 338 -10.47 -23.91 -13.97
N GLU A 339 -11.70 -23.90 -14.51
CA GLU A 339 -12.34 -25.02 -15.25
C GLU A 339 -11.87 -25.10 -16.71
#